data_AF-A0A8J4SCJ9-F1
#
_entry.id   AF-A0A8J4SCJ9-F1
#
_cell.length_a   1.000
_cell.length_b   1.000
_cell.length_c   1.000
_cell.angle_alpha   90.00
_cell.angle_beta   90.00
_cell.angle_gamma   90.00
#
_symmetry.space_group_name_H-M   'P 1'
#
loop_
_entity.id
_entity.type
_entity.pdbx_description
1 polymer ?
#
loop_
_entity_poly.entity_id
_entity_poly.type
_entity_poly.pdbx_seq_one_letter_code
_entity_poly.pdbx_strand_id
1 'polypeptide(L)'
;MRLYYKSYQNKCIKLFFCQRVIGSFYCDEIGDSFYMRLDHSNICYDGTWLFYLPINITLIVLWVFGVPLLFWVILFRKRSRGVSDMLLLMQDPSQDQLKESLLFKMRLDIIDRGQVLDEEKLQIFEEDLLVQYLRDRNLNEPSTVAQVGFIYHSYNTSFWWFEVWDLGRKLLLNCVVSLLAKAGANRICCGLVVLLVYLSVMLFYKPILNEKVTGAKMAKRRCREDHRRAIAAQVRKLWRKAFGYALAEVYLRNSDAGLMSLLVMIELARRGKWQREMELLNSQVELTSAVNPMETAEEPDSIVSASQIAVVEDDPATPDKIDSTEESVRDQESVQTG
;
A
#
# COMPACT_ATOMS: atom_id res chain seq x y z
N MET A 1 -2.79 -5.32 -31.75
CA MET A 1 -3.96 -5.57 -30.88
C MET A 1 -4.47 -7.02 -31.01
N ARG A 2 -3.84 -8.04 -30.40
CA ARG A 2 -4.40 -9.42 -30.36
C ARG A 2 -4.51 -10.04 -28.97
N LEU A 3 -3.80 -9.51 -27.96
CA LEU A 3 -3.81 -10.02 -26.58
C LEU A 3 -5.14 -9.79 -25.83
N TYR A 4 -5.93 -8.77 -26.20
CA TYR A 4 -7.21 -8.49 -25.54
C TYR A 4 -8.35 -9.43 -25.92
N TYR A 5 -8.34 -10.05 -27.11
CA TYR A 5 -9.42 -10.90 -27.60
C TYR A 5 -9.65 -12.15 -26.74
N LYS A 6 -8.57 -12.87 -26.37
CA LYS A 6 -8.65 -14.04 -25.48
C LYS A 6 -9.16 -13.69 -24.07
N SER A 7 -8.85 -12.48 -23.57
CA SER A 7 -9.36 -11.99 -22.28
C SER A 7 -10.87 -11.72 -22.32
N TYR A 8 -11.40 -11.23 -23.44
CA TYR A 8 -12.83 -11.06 -23.65
C TYR A 8 -13.59 -12.38 -23.87
N GLN A 9 -13.08 -13.31 -24.70
CA GLN A 9 -13.73 -14.62 -24.88
C GLN A 9 -13.88 -15.38 -23.55
N ASN A 10 -12.85 -15.37 -22.69
CA ASN A 10 -12.91 -16.01 -21.38
C ASN A 10 -13.94 -15.35 -20.44
N LYS A 11 -14.19 -14.05 -20.57
CA LYS A 11 -15.27 -13.35 -19.84
C LYS A 11 -16.64 -13.74 -20.39
N CYS A 12 -16.82 -13.77 -21.71
CA CYS A 12 -18.08 -14.16 -22.34
C CYS A 12 -18.47 -15.60 -22.00
N ILE A 13 -17.54 -16.56 -22.04
CA ILE A 13 -17.82 -17.97 -21.66
C ILE A 13 -18.20 -18.07 -20.17
N LYS A 14 -17.54 -17.31 -19.27
CA LYS A 14 -17.92 -17.23 -17.85
C LYS A 14 -19.34 -16.68 -17.64
N LEU A 15 -19.71 -15.65 -18.41
CA LEU A 15 -21.06 -15.08 -18.40
C LEU A 15 -22.09 -16.10 -18.94
N PHE A 16 -21.81 -16.76 -20.07
CA PHE A 16 -22.73 -17.73 -20.68
C PHE A 16 -23.07 -18.92 -19.75
N PHE A 17 -22.09 -19.47 -19.03
CA PHE A 17 -22.35 -20.57 -18.10
C PHE A 17 -23.24 -20.13 -16.92
N CYS A 18 -22.96 -18.98 -16.31
CA CYS A 18 -23.79 -18.48 -15.22
C CYS A 18 -25.21 -18.13 -15.72
N GLN A 19 -25.33 -17.40 -16.83
CA GLN A 19 -26.60 -16.98 -17.41
C GLN A 19 -27.53 -18.17 -17.72
N ARG A 20 -26.99 -19.29 -18.23
CA ARG A 20 -27.78 -20.50 -18.55
C ARG A 20 -28.25 -21.26 -17.32
N VAL A 21 -27.37 -21.50 -16.35
CA VAL A 21 -27.73 -22.19 -15.09
C VAL A 21 -28.78 -21.38 -14.33
N ILE A 22 -28.60 -20.05 -14.27
CA ILE A 22 -29.56 -19.12 -13.68
C ILE A 22 -30.91 -19.19 -14.41
N GLY A 23 -30.90 -19.14 -15.75
CA GLY A 23 -32.11 -19.18 -16.58
C GLY A 23 -33.01 -20.40 -16.38
N SER A 24 -32.47 -21.53 -15.90
CA SER A 24 -33.26 -22.74 -15.59
C SER A 24 -34.23 -22.57 -14.41
N PHE A 25 -34.01 -21.58 -13.53
CA PHE A 25 -34.87 -21.30 -12.38
C PHE A 25 -35.98 -20.27 -12.68
N TYR A 26 -36.03 -19.74 -13.91
CA TYR A 26 -37.01 -18.73 -14.31
C TYR A 26 -38.09 -19.37 -15.16
N CYS A 27 -39.31 -19.39 -14.62
CA CYS A 27 -40.48 -19.91 -15.29
C CYS A 27 -41.49 -18.79 -15.51
N ASP A 28 -41.87 -18.56 -16.76
CA ASP A 28 -42.97 -17.67 -17.13
C ASP A 28 -44.25 -18.48 -17.34
N GLU A 29 -45.38 -17.83 -17.09
CA GLU A 29 -46.71 -18.42 -17.11
C GLU A 29 -47.36 -18.10 -18.46
N ILE A 30 -47.72 -19.14 -19.22
CA ILE A 30 -48.29 -19.00 -20.57
C ILE A 30 -49.50 -19.92 -20.65
N GLY A 31 -50.68 -19.38 -20.32
CA GLY A 31 -51.89 -20.18 -20.10
C GLY A 31 -51.74 -21.06 -18.86
N ASP A 32 -52.22 -22.30 -18.94
CA ASP A 32 -52.21 -23.26 -17.82
C ASP A 32 -50.84 -23.93 -17.57
N SER A 33 -49.77 -23.51 -18.25
CA SER A 33 -48.45 -24.14 -18.19
C SER A 33 -47.32 -23.14 -17.98
N PHE A 34 -46.34 -23.56 -17.19
CA PHE A 34 -45.13 -22.79 -16.91
C PHE A 34 -44.00 -23.22 -17.84
N TYR A 35 -43.40 -22.27 -18.55
CA TYR A 35 -42.29 -22.53 -19.49
C TYR A 35 -41.01 -21.84 -19.02
N MET A 36 -39.85 -22.46 -19.28
CA MET A 36 -38.56 -21.89 -18.90
C MET A 36 -38.24 -20.65 -19.74
N ARG A 37 -38.05 -19.48 -19.11
CA ARG A 37 -37.84 -18.18 -19.77
C ARG A 37 -36.68 -18.15 -20.77
N LEU A 38 -35.61 -18.92 -20.51
CA LEU A 38 -34.42 -18.94 -21.36
C LEU A 38 -34.57 -19.87 -22.58
N ASP A 39 -35.48 -20.85 -22.50
CA ASP A 39 -35.78 -21.81 -23.55
C ASP A 39 -37.22 -22.34 -23.35
N HIS A 40 -38.16 -21.74 -24.08
CA HIS A 40 -39.57 -22.07 -23.99
C HIS A 40 -39.89 -23.49 -24.52
N SER A 41 -38.91 -24.23 -25.04
CA SER A 41 -39.11 -25.64 -25.42
C SER A 41 -39.30 -26.57 -24.21
N ASN A 42 -38.91 -26.15 -23.00
CA ASN A 42 -38.98 -26.97 -21.79
C ASN A 42 -40.06 -26.45 -20.82
N ILE A 43 -40.94 -27.37 -20.38
CA ILE A 43 -41.97 -27.12 -19.36
C ILE A 43 -41.32 -27.17 -17.97
N CYS A 44 -41.61 -26.18 -17.12
CA CYS A 44 -41.15 -26.13 -15.74
C CYS A 44 -41.95 -27.10 -14.85
N TYR A 45 -41.30 -27.60 -13.79
CA TYR A 45 -41.83 -28.59 -12.84
C TYR A 45 -42.15 -29.97 -13.43
N ASP A 46 -41.94 -30.17 -14.73
CA ASP A 46 -42.01 -31.47 -15.40
C ASP A 46 -40.70 -32.28 -15.20
N GLY A 47 -40.74 -33.59 -15.50
CA GLY A 47 -39.66 -34.54 -15.20
C GLY A 47 -38.30 -34.14 -15.78
N THR A 48 -38.28 -33.57 -16.99
CA THR A 48 -37.06 -33.07 -17.64
C THR A 48 -36.44 -31.91 -16.86
N TRP A 49 -37.25 -30.97 -16.36
CA TRP A 49 -36.78 -29.85 -15.53
C TRP A 49 -36.30 -30.33 -14.16
N LEU A 50 -37.03 -31.26 -13.54
CA LEU A 50 -36.70 -31.83 -12.24
C LEU A 50 -35.37 -32.60 -12.26
N PHE A 51 -35.01 -33.24 -13.38
CA PHE A 51 -33.73 -33.90 -13.58
C PHE A 51 -32.55 -32.92 -13.63
N TYR A 52 -32.70 -31.76 -14.28
CA TYR A 52 -31.65 -30.75 -14.37
C TYR A 52 -31.50 -29.89 -13.09
N LEU A 53 -32.55 -29.77 -12.27
CA LEU A 53 -32.54 -29.03 -11.01
C LEU A 53 -31.36 -29.38 -10.08
N PRO A 54 -31.13 -30.65 -9.67
CA PRO A 54 -30.04 -30.98 -8.74
C PRO A 54 -28.65 -30.72 -9.34
N ILE A 55 -28.49 -30.89 -10.66
CA ILE A 55 -27.25 -30.58 -11.39
C ILE A 55 -26.98 -29.07 -11.30
N ASN A 56 -27.97 -28.24 -11.64
CA ASN A 56 -27.87 -26.78 -11.57
C ASN A 56 -27.58 -26.28 -10.15
N ILE A 57 -28.26 -26.81 -9.13
CA ILE A 57 -27.97 -26.48 -7.72
C ILE A 57 -26.54 -26.87 -7.35
N THR A 58 -26.06 -28.05 -7.76
CA THR A 58 -24.70 -28.51 -7.47
C THR A 58 -23.65 -27.58 -8.10
N LEU A 59 -23.85 -27.14 -9.35
CA LEU A 59 -22.97 -26.17 -10.01
C LEU A 59 -22.97 -24.81 -9.28
N ILE A 60 -24.13 -24.33 -8.83
CA ILE A 60 -24.25 -23.09 -8.05
C ILE A 60 -23.50 -23.21 -6.73
N VAL A 61 -23.71 -24.28 -5.95
CA VAL A 61 -23.03 -24.52 -4.68
C VAL A 61 -21.52 -24.61 -4.88
N LEU A 62 -21.06 -25.36 -5.88
CA LEU A 62 -19.65 -25.47 -6.25
C LEU A 62 -19.05 -24.11 -6.64
N TRP A 63 -19.81 -23.24 -7.30
CA TRP A 63 -19.35 -21.89 -7.65
C TRP A 63 -19.29 -20.95 -6.44
N VAL A 64 -20.35 -20.90 -5.62
CA VAL A 64 -20.45 -20.03 -4.43
C VAL A 64 -19.39 -20.37 -3.39
N PHE A 65 -19.16 -21.65 -3.11
CA PHE A 65 -18.21 -22.09 -2.08
C PHE A 65 -16.84 -22.48 -2.63
N GLY A 66 -16.76 -23.05 -3.82
CA GLY A 66 -15.50 -23.53 -4.40
C GLY A 66 -14.51 -22.42 -4.76
N VAL A 67 -14.99 -21.23 -5.16
CA VAL A 67 -14.10 -20.08 -5.42
C VAL A 67 -13.47 -19.55 -4.12
N PRO A 68 -14.23 -19.26 -3.04
CA PRO A 68 -13.65 -18.97 -1.73
C PRO A 68 -12.74 -20.09 -1.21
N LEU A 69 -13.16 -21.35 -1.29
CA LEU A 69 -12.37 -22.51 -0.83
C LEU A 69 -11.02 -22.59 -1.57
N LEU A 70 -10.99 -22.35 -2.88
CA LEU A 70 -9.77 -22.35 -3.68
C LEU A 70 -8.80 -21.26 -3.19
N PHE A 71 -9.27 -20.03 -2.96
CA PHE A 71 -8.43 -18.96 -2.41
C PHE A 71 -7.97 -19.27 -0.98
N TRP A 72 -8.85 -19.82 -0.14
CA TRP A 72 -8.53 -20.28 1.22
C TRP A 72 -7.40 -21.31 1.19
N VAL A 73 -7.52 -22.35 0.36
CA VAL A 73 -6.53 -23.44 0.25
C VAL A 73 -5.19 -22.92 -0.28
N ILE A 74 -5.19 -22.03 -1.28
CA ILE A 74 -3.95 -21.41 -1.78
C ILE A 74 -3.25 -20.62 -0.67
N LEU A 75 -3.98 -19.76 0.03
CA LEU A 75 -3.43 -18.98 1.15
C LEU A 75 -2.96 -19.87 2.30
N PHE A 76 -3.74 -20.88 2.68
CA PHE A 76 -3.40 -21.80 3.77
C PHE A 76 -2.15 -22.64 3.46
N ARG A 77 -2.03 -23.14 2.23
CA ARG A 77 -0.83 -23.87 1.76
C ARG A 77 0.41 -22.97 1.72
N LYS A 78 0.27 -21.72 1.27
CA LYS A 78 1.35 -20.72 1.29
C LYS A 78 1.76 -20.35 2.72
N ARG A 79 0.78 -20.08 3.59
CA ARG A 79 0.97 -19.72 5.02
C ARG A 79 1.66 -20.84 5.82
N SER A 80 1.28 -22.10 5.58
CA SER A 80 1.75 -23.25 6.37
C SER A 80 2.99 -23.96 5.80
N ARG A 81 3.55 -23.47 4.68
CA ARG A 81 4.68 -24.12 3.97
C ARG A 81 5.93 -24.18 4.85
N GLY A 82 6.43 -25.37 5.15
CA GLY A 82 7.65 -25.56 5.95
C GLY A 82 7.52 -25.22 7.44
N VAL A 83 6.33 -24.87 7.92
CA VAL A 83 6.12 -24.54 9.35
C VAL A 83 6.18 -25.79 10.22
N SER A 84 5.60 -26.91 9.76
CA SER A 84 5.67 -28.20 10.46
C SER A 84 7.11 -28.74 10.49
N ASP A 85 7.83 -28.67 9.38
CA ASP A 85 9.22 -29.14 9.29
C ASP A 85 10.13 -28.32 10.22
N MET A 86 9.93 -27.01 10.28
CA MET A 86 10.62 -26.13 11.22
C MET A 86 10.26 -26.44 12.69
N LEU A 87 9.01 -26.77 12.98
CA LEU A 87 8.58 -27.14 14.35
C LEU A 87 9.24 -28.45 14.80
N LEU A 88 9.31 -29.45 13.92
CA LEU A 88 10.03 -30.70 14.19
C LEU A 88 11.52 -30.46 14.45
N LEU A 89 12.19 -29.62 13.64
CA LEU A 89 13.59 -29.25 13.84
C LEU A 89 13.84 -28.49 15.16
N MET A 90 12.84 -27.78 15.70
CA MET A 90 12.93 -27.10 17.00
C MET A 90 12.65 -28.02 18.20
N GLN A 91 12.19 -29.25 17.97
CA GLN A 91 12.01 -30.26 19.00
C GLN A 91 13.31 -31.05 19.29
N ASP A 92 14.29 -31.01 18.36
CA ASP A 92 15.62 -31.59 18.56
C ASP A 92 16.50 -30.66 19.43
N PRO A 93 17.05 -31.13 20.56
CA PRO A 93 17.91 -30.32 21.45
C PRO A 93 19.25 -29.90 20.82
N SER A 94 19.54 -30.34 19.60
CA SER A 94 20.70 -29.87 18.83
C SER A 94 20.50 -28.47 18.23
N GLN A 95 19.25 -27.96 18.18
CA GLN A 95 18.89 -26.71 17.51
C GLN A 95 18.36 -25.61 18.45
N ASP A 96 18.62 -25.71 19.77
CA ASP A 96 18.18 -24.71 20.76
C ASP A 96 18.59 -23.27 20.39
N GLN A 97 19.80 -23.10 19.83
CA GLN A 97 20.31 -21.83 19.30
C GLN A 97 19.40 -21.22 18.21
N LEU A 98 18.81 -22.07 17.36
CA LEU A 98 17.88 -21.64 16.31
C LEU A 98 16.53 -21.23 16.91
N LYS A 99 16.02 -22.00 17.88
CA LYS A 99 14.78 -21.69 18.61
C LYS A 99 14.89 -20.33 19.31
N GLU A 100 15.93 -20.13 20.12
CA GLU A 100 16.22 -18.84 20.79
C GLU A 100 16.30 -17.68 19.80
N SER A 101 16.98 -17.87 18.67
CA SER A 101 17.08 -16.84 17.62
C SER A 101 15.74 -16.47 16.99
N LEU A 102 14.79 -17.42 16.92
CA LEU A 102 13.45 -17.18 16.40
C LEU A 102 12.55 -16.51 17.44
N LEU A 103 12.60 -16.96 18.70
CA LEU A 103 11.90 -16.34 19.83
C LEU A 103 12.31 -14.87 20.01
N PHE A 104 13.62 -14.57 19.96
CA PHE A 104 14.12 -13.20 20.03
C PHE A 104 13.57 -12.32 18.89
N LYS A 105 13.57 -12.83 17.65
CA LYS A 105 13.00 -12.11 16.48
C LYS A 105 11.48 -11.93 16.59
N MET A 106 10.77 -12.87 17.20
CA MET A 106 9.34 -12.76 17.48
C MET A 106 9.07 -11.68 18.54
N ARG A 107 9.80 -11.68 19.67
CA ARG A 107 9.71 -10.64 20.71
C ARG A 107 9.92 -9.24 20.11
N LEU A 108 10.93 -9.08 19.25
CA LEU A 108 11.18 -7.82 18.54
C LEU A 108 10.03 -7.39 17.61
N ASP A 109 9.39 -8.32 16.89
CA ASP A 109 8.26 -8.01 16.01
C ASP A 109 7.01 -7.56 16.81
N ILE A 110 6.77 -8.17 17.97
CA ILE A 110 5.70 -7.76 18.91
C ILE A 110 5.95 -6.33 19.43
N ILE A 111 7.20 -6.00 19.74
CA ILE A 111 7.61 -4.67 20.21
C ILE A 111 7.46 -3.61 19.09
N ASP A 112 7.84 -3.88 17.83
CA ASP A 112 7.59 -2.94 16.71
C ASP A 112 6.07 -2.81 16.39
N ARG A 113 5.30 -3.87 16.64
CA ARG A 113 3.83 -3.81 16.64
C ARG A 113 3.27 -3.00 17.80
N GLY A 114 4.06 -2.66 18.83
CA GLY A 114 3.67 -1.80 19.94
C GLY A 114 2.65 -2.47 20.86
N GLN A 115 2.68 -3.79 20.93
CA GLN A 115 1.90 -4.56 21.90
C GLN A 115 2.73 -4.76 23.17
N VAL A 116 2.10 -4.62 24.34
CA VAL A 116 2.75 -4.93 25.62
C VAL A 116 2.93 -6.45 25.71
N LEU A 117 4.14 -6.87 26.10
CA LEU A 117 4.51 -8.27 26.23
C LEU A 117 4.26 -8.73 27.68
N ASP A 118 3.14 -9.41 27.90
CA ASP A 118 2.90 -10.11 29.17
C ASP A 118 3.79 -11.38 29.19
N GLU A 119 4.91 -11.34 29.91
CA GLU A 119 5.86 -12.47 30.00
C GLU A 119 5.18 -13.77 30.50
N GLU A 120 4.14 -13.67 31.33
CA GLU A 120 3.33 -14.81 31.79
C GLU A 120 2.61 -15.51 30.62
N LYS A 121 1.93 -14.76 29.74
CA LYS A 121 1.27 -15.33 28.55
C LYS A 121 2.29 -15.89 27.57
N LEU A 122 3.47 -15.27 27.49
CA LEU A 122 4.54 -15.72 26.61
C LEU A 122 5.06 -17.10 27.01
N GLN A 123 5.24 -17.37 28.31
CA GLN A 123 5.65 -18.69 28.80
C GLN A 123 4.61 -19.79 28.53
N ILE A 124 3.32 -19.46 28.60
CA ILE A 124 2.22 -20.43 28.43
C ILE A 124 1.94 -20.72 26.95
N PHE A 125 2.06 -19.72 26.07
CA PHE A 125 1.67 -19.80 24.65
C PHE A 125 2.84 -19.62 23.67
N GLU A 126 4.07 -19.86 24.11
CA GLU A 126 5.30 -19.65 23.30
C GLU A 126 5.20 -20.28 21.91
N GLU A 127 4.85 -21.57 21.86
CA GLU A 127 4.80 -22.34 20.61
C GLU A 127 3.69 -21.86 19.66
N ASP A 128 2.52 -21.53 20.19
CA ASP A 128 1.39 -21.00 19.40
C ASP A 128 1.72 -19.63 18.80
N LEU A 129 2.30 -18.72 19.60
CA LEU A 129 2.77 -17.42 19.13
C LEU A 129 3.88 -17.58 18.07
N LEU A 130 4.81 -18.52 18.27
CA LEU A 130 5.89 -18.81 17.34
C LEU A 130 5.36 -19.39 16.02
N VAL A 131 4.41 -20.32 16.08
CA VAL A 131 3.73 -20.88 14.89
C VAL A 131 2.95 -19.78 14.15
N GLN A 132 2.29 -18.86 14.85
CA GLN A 132 1.64 -17.71 14.23
C GLN A 132 2.65 -16.77 13.56
N TYR A 133 3.77 -16.46 14.22
CA TYR A 133 4.87 -15.65 13.69
C TYR A 133 5.51 -16.26 12.43
N LEU A 134 5.80 -17.57 12.44
CA LEU A 134 6.35 -18.29 11.29
C LEU A 134 5.37 -18.26 10.09
N ARG A 135 4.09 -18.51 10.35
CA ARG A 135 3.01 -18.42 9.34
C ARG A 135 2.87 -17.02 8.75
N ASP A 136 2.98 -15.98 9.58
CA ASP A 136 2.91 -14.58 9.16
C ASP A 136 4.14 -14.16 8.33
N ARG A 137 5.34 -14.62 8.69
CA ARG A 137 6.56 -14.44 7.88
C ARG A 137 6.44 -15.05 6.48
N ASN A 138 5.81 -16.23 6.37
CA ASN A 138 5.63 -16.96 5.12
C ASN A 138 4.72 -16.20 4.14
N LEU A 139 3.66 -15.58 4.65
CA LEU A 139 2.81 -14.67 3.87
C LEU A 139 3.58 -13.41 3.46
N ASN A 140 4.27 -12.76 4.39
CA ASN A 140 5.02 -11.52 4.15
C ASN A 140 6.29 -11.66 3.28
N GLU A 141 6.61 -12.85 2.80
CA GLU A 141 7.66 -13.06 1.79
C GLU A 141 7.33 -12.27 0.50
N PRO A 142 8.27 -11.49 -0.09
CA PRO A 142 7.98 -10.63 -1.23
C PRO A 142 7.44 -11.40 -2.46
N SER A 143 7.85 -12.65 -2.65
CA SER A 143 7.31 -13.56 -3.69
C SER A 143 5.83 -13.87 -3.46
N THR A 144 5.44 -14.12 -2.22
CA THR A 144 4.06 -14.43 -1.84
C THR A 144 3.19 -13.17 -1.79
N VAL A 145 3.71 -12.03 -1.32
CA VAL A 145 3.07 -10.71 -1.43
C VAL A 145 2.78 -10.35 -2.89
N ALA A 146 3.74 -10.55 -3.81
CA ALA A 146 3.53 -10.24 -5.23
C ALA A 146 2.47 -11.12 -5.92
N GLN A 147 2.29 -12.37 -5.46
CA GLN A 147 1.35 -13.33 -6.06
C GLN A 147 -0.07 -13.24 -5.47
N VAL A 148 -0.18 -13.12 -4.13
CA VAL A 148 -1.47 -13.21 -3.40
C VAL A 148 -1.67 -12.09 -2.38
N GLY A 149 -0.77 -11.11 -2.30
CA GLY A 149 -0.86 -9.97 -1.39
C GLY A 149 -2.14 -9.17 -1.53
N PHE A 150 -2.73 -9.10 -2.72
CA PHE A 150 -4.01 -8.41 -2.94
C PHE A 150 -5.17 -8.95 -2.08
N ILE A 151 -5.07 -10.19 -1.58
CA ILE A 151 -6.13 -10.84 -0.77
C ILE A 151 -5.96 -10.56 0.73
N TYR A 152 -4.77 -10.26 1.24
CA TYR A 152 -4.56 -10.16 2.70
C TYR A 152 -3.73 -8.96 3.16
N HIS A 153 -2.97 -8.30 2.28
CA HIS A 153 -2.00 -7.26 2.66
C HIS A 153 -2.65 -5.99 3.25
N SER A 154 -3.95 -5.76 3.00
CA SER A 154 -4.71 -4.65 3.60
C SER A 154 -5.18 -4.93 5.04
N TYR A 155 -5.03 -6.15 5.54
CA TYR A 155 -5.56 -6.59 6.84
C TYR A 155 -4.42 -7.06 7.77
N ASN A 156 -4.73 -7.15 9.06
CA ASN A 156 -3.80 -7.74 10.02
C ASN A 156 -3.57 -9.23 9.66
N THR A 157 -2.33 -9.68 9.77
CA THR A 157 -1.88 -11.04 9.40
C THR A 157 -2.65 -12.17 10.12
N SER A 158 -3.24 -11.87 11.28
CA SER A 158 -4.15 -12.78 12.00
C SER A 158 -5.47 -13.04 11.25
N PHE A 159 -5.98 -12.05 10.53
CA PHE A 159 -7.25 -12.08 9.77
C PHE A 159 -7.05 -12.32 8.26
N TRP A 160 -6.00 -13.08 7.90
CA TRP A 160 -5.64 -13.41 6.52
C TRP A 160 -6.76 -14.01 5.65
N TRP A 161 -7.78 -14.60 6.27
CA TRP A 161 -8.92 -15.24 5.63
C TRP A 161 -10.07 -14.26 5.31
N PHE A 162 -10.00 -13.03 5.79
CA PHE A 162 -11.14 -12.11 5.84
C PHE A 162 -11.68 -11.70 4.45
N GLU A 163 -10.82 -11.40 3.48
CA GLU A 163 -11.26 -11.14 2.09
C GLU A 163 -11.86 -12.37 1.41
N VAL A 164 -11.43 -13.58 1.80
CA VAL A 164 -12.03 -14.82 1.27
C VAL A 164 -13.48 -14.96 1.77
N TRP A 165 -13.73 -14.58 3.02
CA TRP A 165 -15.07 -14.49 3.59
C TRP A 165 -15.91 -13.38 2.92
N ASP A 166 -15.36 -12.19 2.72
CA ASP A 166 -16.08 -11.10 2.05
C ASP A 166 -16.37 -11.40 0.57
N LEU A 167 -15.46 -12.07 -0.13
CA LEU A 167 -15.69 -12.64 -1.45
C LEU A 167 -16.83 -13.67 -1.43
N GLY A 168 -16.84 -14.57 -0.45
CA GLY A 168 -17.91 -15.55 -0.25
C GLY A 168 -19.28 -14.88 -0.10
N ARG A 169 -19.40 -13.83 0.71
CA ARG A 169 -20.63 -13.01 0.80
C ARG A 169 -21.02 -12.41 -0.55
N LYS A 170 -20.08 -11.78 -1.27
CA LYS A 170 -20.37 -11.16 -2.58
C LYS A 170 -20.94 -12.18 -3.55
N LEU A 171 -20.42 -13.41 -3.58
CA LEU A 171 -20.93 -14.50 -4.41
C LEU A 171 -22.30 -15.00 -3.93
N LEU A 172 -22.49 -15.19 -2.61
CA LEU A 172 -23.75 -15.64 -2.02
C LEU A 172 -24.89 -14.64 -2.23
N LEU A 173 -24.64 -13.33 -2.08
CA LEU A 173 -25.66 -12.29 -2.35
C LEU A 173 -26.08 -12.27 -3.82
N ASN A 174 -25.13 -12.42 -4.76
CA ASN A 174 -25.45 -12.56 -6.18
C ASN A 174 -26.30 -13.81 -6.44
N CYS A 175 -25.99 -14.94 -5.79
CA CYS A 175 -26.77 -16.16 -5.88
C CYS A 175 -28.21 -16.00 -5.34
N VAL A 176 -28.37 -15.44 -4.13
CA VAL A 176 -29.69 -15.23 -3.50
C VAL A 176 -30.56 -14.28 -4.33
N VAL A 177 -29.98 -13.19 -4.83
CA VAL A 177 -30.64 -12.25 -5.77
C VAL A 177 -31.09 -12.97 -7.05
N SER A 178 -30.28 -13.89 -7.55
CA SER A 178 -30.51 -14.62 -8.79
C SER A 178 -31.55 -15.73 -8.68
N LEU A 179 -31.70 -16.37 -7.51
CA LEU A 179 -32.69 -17.44 -7.31
C LEU A 179 -34.08 -16.89 -6.95
N LEU A 180 -34.15 -15.74 -6.27
CA LEU A 180 -35.41 -15.16 -5.76
C LEU A 180 -36.02 -14.09 -6.68
N ALA A 181 -35.58 -13.99 -7.95
CA ALA A 181 -35.95 -12.87 -8.81
C ALA A 181 -37.45 -12.75 -9.16
N LYS A 182 -38.23 -13.84 -9.08
CA LYS A 182 -39.71 -13.81 -9.23
C LYS A 182 -40.44 -13.49 -7.91
N ALA A 183 -39.76 -13.63 -6.75
CA ALA A 183 -40.34 -13.44 -5.42
C ALA A 183 -39.89 -12.10 -4.80
N GLY A 184 -40.49 -11.00 -5.24
CA GLY A 184 -40.03 -9.63 -4.95
C GLY A 184 -39.76 -9.33 -3.47
N ALA A 185 -40.74 -9.60 -2.59
CA ALA A 185 -40.58 -9.38 -1.14
C ALA A 185 -39.53 -10.34 -0.53
N ASN A 186 -39.63 -11.64 -0.83
CA ASN A 186 -38.76 -12.67 -0.27
C ASN A 186 -37.28 -12.43 -0.62
N ARG A 187 -36.99 -11.95 -1.83
CA ARG A 187 -35.65 -11.53 -2.26
C ARG A 187 -35.05 -10.46 -1.35
N ILE A 188 -35.84 -9.46 -0.98
CA ILE A 188 -35.40 -8.36 -0.11
C ILE A 188 -35.18 -8.90 1.31
N CYS A 189 -36.14 -9.65 1.86
CA CYS A 189 -36.04 -10.25 3.19
C CYS A 189 -34.81 -11.16 3.33
N CYS A 190 -34.58 -12.09 2.40
CA CYS A 190 -33.42 -12.98 2.42
C CYS A 190 -32.10 -12.22 2.24
N GLY A 191 -32.06 -11.20 1.36
CA GLY A 191 -30.89 -10.34 1.19
C GLY A 191 -30.55 -9.55 2.47
N LEU A 192 -31.56 -9.01 3.16
CA LEU A 192 -31.39 -8.31 4.44
C LEU A 192 -30.87 -9.25 5.53
N VAL A 193 -31.41 -10.48 5.66
CA VAL A 193 -30.92 -11.47 6.64
C VAL A 193 -29.44 -11.79 6.41
N VAL A 194 -29.02 -12.02 5.16
CA VAL A 194 -27.60 -12.26 4.82
C VAL A 194 -26.71 -11.06 5.18
N LEU A 195 -27.18 -9.82 4.93
CA LEU A 195 -26.45 -8.61 5.29
C LEU A 195 -26.35 -8.42 6.81
N LEU A 196 -27.42 -8.70 7.57
CA LEU A 196 -27.43 -8.61 9.03
C LEU A 196 -26.47 -9.62 9.68
N VAL A 197 -26.46 -10.87 9.19
CA VAL A 197 -25.51 -11.90 9.65
C VAL A 197 -24.07 -11.45 9.37
N TYR A 198 -23.80 -10.92 8.17
CA TYR A 198 -22.47 -10.39 7.86
C TYR A 198 -22.08 -9.21 8.77
N LEU A 199 -22.97 -8.24 8.98
CA LEU A 199 -22.71 -7.09 9.85
C LEU A 199 -22.45 -7.51 11.30
N SER A 200 -23.17 -8.52 11.80
CA SER A 200 -22.94 -9.10 13.14
C SER A 200 -21.53 -9.69 13.24
N VAL A 201 -21.08 -10.42 12.22
CA VAL A 201 -19.71 -10.95 12.12
C VAL A 201 -18.67 -9.81 12.04
N MET A 202 -18.92 -8.76 11.25
CA MET A 202 -18.03 -7.58 11.17
C MET A 202 -17.84 -6.88 12.51
N LEU A 203 -18.96 -6.67 13.23
CA LEU A 203 -18.98 -6.01 14.54
C LEU A 203 -18.24 -6.82 15.60
N PHE A 204 -18.35 -8.15 15.55
CA PHE A 204 -17.68 -9.05 16.48
C PHE A 204 -16.16 -9.08 16.26
N TYR A 205 -15.70 -9.30 15.03
CA TYR A 205 -14.26 -9.53 14.77
C TYR A 205 -13.40 -8.26 14.65
N LYS A 206 -14.01 -7.06 14.58
CA LYS A 206 -13.35 -5.73 14.44
C LYS A 206 -12.04 -5.71 13.59
N PRO A 207 -12.01 -6.33 12.40
CA PRO A 207 -10.76 -6.60 11.69
C PRO A 207 -10.04 -5.34 11.19
N ILE A 208 -10.79 -4.24 11.02
CA ILE A 208 -10.33 -2.97 10.42
C ILE A 208 -9.92 -1.94 11.49
N LEU A 209 -10.16 -2.16 12.80
CA LEU A 209 -9.86 -1.14 13.83
C LEU A 209 -8.37 -0.74 13.88
N ASN A 210 -7.49 -1.65 13.45
CA ASN A 210 -6.05 -1.44 13.34
C ASN A 210 -5.62 -0.64 12.09
N GLU A 211 -6.51 -0.31 11.15
CA GLU A 211 -6.16 0.43 9.93
C GLU A 211 -5.60 1.82 10.26
N LYS A 212 -6.18 2.55 11.22
CA LYS A 212 -5.66 3.87 11.63
C LYS A 212 -4.24 3.78 12.22
N VAL A 213 -4.00 2.78 13.07
CA VAL A 213 -2.68 2.53 13.69
C VAL A 213 -1.67 2.06 12.64
N THR A 214 -2.08 1.16 11.74
CA THR A 214 -1.21 0.62 10.70
C THR A 214 -0.92 1.67 9.63
N GLY A 215 -1.91 2.48 9.24
CA GLY A 215 -1.77 3.61 8.32
C GLY A 215 -0.82 4.69 8.86
N ALA A 216 -0.94 5.06 10.14
CA ALA A 216 0.01 5.96 10.80
C ALA A 216 1.44 5.37 10.81
N LYS A 217 1.59 4.07 11.08
CA LYS A 217 2.89 3.37 11.00
C LYS A 217 3.44 3.29 9.58
N MET A 218 2.60 3.03 8.57
CA MET A 218 2.99 3.03 7.16
C MET A 218 3.40 4.43 6.70
N ALA A 219 2.69 5.48 7.09
CA ALA A 219 3.07 6.87 6.83
C ALA A 219 4.43 7.20 7.45
N LYS A 220 4.68 6.81 8.71
CA LYS A 220 5.97 6.98 9.39
C LYS A 220 7.11 6.16 8.76
N ARG A 221 6.83 4.95 8.25
CA ARG A 221 7.80 4.14 7.46
C ARG A 221 8.12 4.82 6.12
N ARG A 222 7.09 5.24 5.36
CA ARG A 222 7.24 5.94 4.07
C ARG A 222 8.03 7.25 4.21
N CYS A 223 7.71 8.08 5.21
CA CYS A 223 8.47 9.29 5.54
C CYS A 223 9.97 9.00 5.79
N ARG A 224 10.32 7.94 6.53
CA ARG A 224 11.72 7.53 6.74
C ARG A 224 12.40 7.04 5.45
N GLU A 225 11.69 6.32 4.58
CA GLU A 225 12.22 5.90 3.27
C GLU A 225 12.44 7.09 2.34
N ASP A 226 11.50 8.03 2.27
CA ASP A 226 11.60 9.22 1.42
C ASP A 226 12.71 10.16 1.93
N HIS A 227 12.88 10.28 3.25
CA HIS A 227 14.03 10.97 3.84
C HIS A 227 15.37 10.29 3.48
N ARG A 228 15.46 8.95 3.54
CA ARG A 228 16.64 8.21 3.06
C ARG A 228 16.89 8.41 1.57
N ARG A 229 15.84 8.45 0.73
CA ARG A 229 15.94 8.72 -0.72
C ARG A 229 16.43 10.15 -0.97
N ALA A 230 15.95 11.13 -0.21
CA ALA A 230 16.39 12.52 -0.29
C ALA A 230 17.89 12.65 0.06
N ILE A 231 18.34 12.05 1.18
CA ILE A 231 19.76 11.99 1.54
C ILE A 231 20.58 11.32 0.42
N ALA A 232 20.16 10.13 -0.06
CA ALA A 232 20.86 9.43 -1.12
C ALA A 232 20.86 10.18 -2.46
N ALA A 233 19.88 11.05 -2.72
CA ALA A 233 19.87 11.95 -3.88
C ALA A 233 20.87 13.11 -3.70
N GLN A 234 20.92 13.73 -2.51
CA GLN A 234 21.88 14.80 -2.21
C GLN A 234 23.33 14.30 -2.21
N VAL A 235 23.61 13.14 -1.60
CA VAL A 235 24.93 12.49 -1.64
C VAL A 235 25.35 12.21 -3.10
N ARG A 236 24.44 11.71 -3.95
CA ARG A 236 24.72 11.53 -5.40
C ARG A 236 24.86 12.83 -6.19
N LYS A 237 24.28 13.95 -5.73
CA LYS A 237 24.53 15.28 -6.33
C LYS A 237 25.93 15.78 -5.96
N LEU A 238 26.30 15.71 -4.68
CA LEU A 238 27.63 16.09 -4.18
C LEU A 238 28.74 15.26 -4.84
N TRP A 239 28.60 13.94 -4.88
CA TRP A 239 29.57 13.06 -5.54
C TRP A 239 29.75 13.37 -7.04
N ARG A 240 28.67 13.70 -7.77
CA ARG A 240 28.79 14.10 -9.18
C ARG A 240 29.50 15.44 -9.36
N LYS A 241 29.33 16.40 -8.45
CA LYS A 241 30.10 17.66 -8.45
C LYS A 241 31.58 17.41 -8.17
N ALA A 242 31.91 16.67 -7.11
CA ALA A 242 33.29 16.36 -6.73
C ALA A 242 34.02 15.55 -7.83
N PHE A 243 33.35 14.55 -8.41
CA PHE A 243 33.90 13.76 -9.51
C PHE A 243 34.09 14.59 -10.78
N GLY A 244 33.14 15.48 -11.11
CA GLY A 244 33.27 16.41 -12.24
C GLY A 244 34.45 17.39 -12.07
N TYR A 245 34.66 17.91 -10.86
CA TYR A 245 35.81 18.76 -10.53
C TYR A 245 37.14 18.02 -10.71
N ALA A 246 37.29 16.85 -10.09
CA ALA A 246 38.52 16.05 -10.19
C ALA A 246 38.82 15.62 -11.63
N LEU A 247 37.80 15.25 -12.40
CA LEU A 247 37.95 14.89 -13.81
C LEU A 247 38.37 16.09 -14.67
N ALA A 248 37.86 17.29 -14.38
CA ALA A 248 38.26 18.52 -15.06
C ALA A 248 39.71 18.93 -14.74
N GLU A 249 40.19 18.73 -13.51
CA GLU A 249 41.60 18.98 -13.15
C GLU A 249 42.55 18.04 -13.88
N VAL A 250 42.23 16.74 -13.94
CA VAL A 250 43.03 15.75 -14.68
C VAL A 250 43.06 16.08 -16.18
N TYR A 251 41.94 16.51 -16.76
CA TYR A 251 41.87 16.92 -18.16
C TYR A 251 42.69 18.20 -18.45
N LEU A 252 42.60 19.21 -17.59
CA LEU A 252 43.41 20.44 -17.70
C LEU A 252 44.92 20.17 -17.57
N ARG A 253 45.31 19.09 -16.89
CA ARG A 253 46.71 18.68 -16.74
C ARG A 253 47.25 17.91 -17.96
N ASN A 254 46.39 17.24 -18.72
CA ASN A 254 46.72 16.46 -19.91
C ASN A 254 45.75 16.80 -21.06
N SER A 255 46.06 17.84 -21.84
CA SER A 255 45.25 18.31 -22.98
C SER A 255 44.97 17.25 -24.06
N ASP A 256 45.85 16.25 -24.16
CA ASP A 256 45.86 15.26 -25.24
C ASP A 256 44.97 14.05 -24.92
N ALA A 257 44.25 14.08 -23.78
CA ALA A 257 43.43 13.01 -23.25
C ALA A 257 42.06 12.83 -23.96
N GLY A 258 42.05 12.89 -25.30
CA GLY A 258 40.93 12.46 -26.13
C GLY A 258 39.63 13.27 -25.99
N LEU A 259 38.50 12.63 -26.32
CA LEU A 259 37.20 13.31 -26.42
C LEU A 259 36.67 13.74 -25.05
N MET A 260 36.42 15.04 -24.89
CA MET A 260 36.01 15.63 -23.61
C MET A 260 34.66 15.09 -23.11
N SER A 261 34.64 14.56 -21.87
CA SER A 261 33.42 14.07 -21.23
C SER A 261 32.42 15.21 -20.94
N LEU A 262 31.13 14.92 -21.06
CA LEU A 262 30.05 15.89 -20.82
C LEU A 262 30.04 16.45 -19.38
N LEU A 263 30.55 15.70 -18.40
CA LEU A 263 30.77 16.23 -17.04
C LEU A 263 31.85 17.32 -17.01
N VAL A 264 32.93 17.17 -17.79
CA VAL A 264 34.02 18.15 -17.88
C VAL A 264 33.53 19.41 -18.60
N MET A 265 32.80 19.27 -19.72
CA MET A 265 32.20 20.41 -20.41
C MET A 265 31.30 21.26 -19.50
N ILE A 266 30.45 20.60 -18.70
CA ILE A 266 29.58 21.30 -17.73
C ILE A 266 30.39 21.98 -16.60
N GLU A 267 31.49 21.38 -16.16
CA GLU A 267 32.36 21.97 -15.14
C GLU A 267 33.13 23.19 -15.68
N LEU A 268 33.72 23.09 -16.87
CA LEU A 268 34.43 24.20 -17.53
C LEU A 268 33.49 25.36 -17.88
N ALA A 269 32.31 25.07 -18.43
CA ALA A 269 31.30 26.10 -18.70
C ALA A 269 30.85 26.83 -17.42
N ARG A 270 30.77 26.12 -16.28
CA ARG A 270 30.48 26.73 -14.97
C ARG A 270 31.62 27.64 -14.53
N ARG A 271 32.88 27.18 -14.57
CA ARG A 271 34.07 28.00 -14.23
C ARG A 271 34.13 29.27 -15.07
N GLY A 272 33.91 29.16 -16.38
CA GLY A 272 33.87 30.31 -17.29
C GLY A 272 32.64 31.22 -17.14
N LYS A 273 31.58 30.81 -16.42
CA LYS A 273 30.50 31.73 -15.99
C LYS A 273 30.93 32.51 -14.76
N TRP A 274 31.47 31.83 -13.75
CA TRP A 274 31.97 32.46 -12.51
C TRP A 274 33.06 33.51 -12.77
N GLN A 275 33.98 33.26 -13.72
CA GLN A 275 35.00 34.25 -14.07
C GLN A 275 34.37 35.55 -14.60
N ARG A 276 33.43 35.45 -15.55
CA ARG A 276 32.72 36.62 -16.10
C ARG A 276 31.87 37.36 -15.06
N GLU A 277 31.23 36.64 -14.14
CA GLU A 277 30.46 37.25 -13.05
C GLU A 277 31.39 37.98 -12.06
N MET A 278 32.58 37.42 -11.79
CA MET A 278 33.59 38.06 -10.94
C MET A 278 34.22 39.29 -11.62
N GLU A 279 34.48 39.24 -12.93
CA GLU A 279 34.97 40.37 -13.74
C GLU A 279 33.95 41.53 -13.75
N LEU A 280 32.66 41.22 -13.91
CA LEU A 280 31.57 42.21 -13.80
C LEU A 280 31.53 42.85 -12.41
N LEU A 281 31.57 42.03 -11.34
CA LEU A 281 31.62 42.54 -9.96
C LEU A 281 32.87 43.41 -9.70
N ASN A 282 34.05 42.97 -10.16
CA ASN A 282 35.29 43.72 -9.97
C ASN A 282 35.27 45.07 -10.72
N SER A 283 34.80 45.09 -11.97
CA SER A 283 34.65 46.34 -12.73
C SER A 283 33.62 47.30 -12.08
N GLN A 284 32.56 46.77 -11.48
CA GLN A 284 31.59 47.57 -10.71
C GLN A 284 32.22 48.15 -9.44
N VAL A 285 33.04 47.37 -8.73
CA VAL A 285 33.80 47.85 -7.56
C VAL A 285 34.80 48.93 -7.95
N GLU A 286 35.55 48.74 -9.04
CA GLU A 286 36.48 49.75 -9.58
C GLU A 286 35.75 51.06 -9.91
N LEU A 287 34.63 50.98 -10.64
CA LEU A 287 33.75 52.13 -10.94
C LEU A 287 33.25 52.84 -9.68
N THR A 288 32.85 52.11 -8.63
CA THR A 288 32.41 52.75 -7.37
C THR A 288 33.58 53.29 -6.53
N SER A 289 34.76 52.67 -6.59
CA SER A 289 35.96 53.14 -5.87
C SER A 289 36.56 54.41 -6.49
N ALA A 290 36.33 54.64 -7.78
CA ALA A 290 36.73 55.86 -8.48
C ALA A 290 35.85 57.08 -8.11
N VAL A 291 34.70 56.87 -7.45
CA VAL A 291 33.75 57.93 -7.04
C VAL A 291 33.95 58.28 -5.56
N ASN A 292 35.18 58.63 -5.20
CA ASN A 292 35.57 59.47 -4.06
C ASN A 292 37.08 59.79 -4.19
N PRO A 293 37.53 61.06 -4.08
CA PRO A 293 37.11 61.96 -2.99
C PRO A 293 36.88 63.46 -3.35
N MET A 294 36.27 64.20 -2.40
CA MET A 294 36.18 65.67 -2.26
C MET A 294 35.21 66.39 -3.25
N GLU A 295 34.34 67.31 -2.83
CA GLU A 295 34.56 68.45 -1.91
C GLU A 295 33.42 68.76 -0.89
N THR A 296 33.84 69.31 0.25
CA THR A 296 33.19 70.27 1.20
C THR A 296 31.68 70.24 1.52
N ALA A 297 31.41 69.91 2.79
CA ALA A 297 30.57 70.65 3.78
C ALA A 297 29.22 71.28 3.36
N GLU A 298 28.11 70.69 3.81
CA GLU A 298 27.25 71.22 4.90
C GLU A 298 26.13 70.21 5.27
N GLU A 299 25.85 70.04 6.56
CA GLU A 299 24.67 69.33 7.14
C GLU A 299 23.53 70.37 7.37
N PRO A 300 22.24 70.01 7.62
CA PRO A 300 21.73 68.69 8.03
C PRO A 300 20.38 68.25 7.40
N ASP A 301 19.87 67.11 7.93
CA ASP A 301 18.45 66.77 8.11
C ASP A 301 17.56 66.47 6.88
N SER A 302 17.28 65.17 6.65
CA SER A 302 16.08 64.50 7.22
C SER A 302 15.41 63.42 6.35
N ILE A 303 14.92 62.37 7.04
CA ILE A 303 13.65 61.65 6.79
C ILE A 303 13.53 60.72 5.54
N VAL A 304 13.49 59.40 5.82
CA VAL A 304 12.50 58.39 5.33
C VAL A 304 12.39 58.11 3.81
N SER A 305 12.13 56.90 3.29
CA SER A 305 12.19 55.50 3.77
C SER A 305 11.81 54.59 2.59
N ALA A 306 12.16 53.30 2.69
CA ALA A 306 11.45 52.15 2.11
C ALA A 306 11.15 52.05 0.59
N SER A 307 11.55 50.88 0.06
CA SER A 307 10.72 49.94 -0.72
C SER A 307 10.65 50.00 -2.27
N GLN A 308 10.82 48.80 -2.87
CA GLN A 308 10.00 48.16 -3.94
C GLN A 308 10.11 48.75 -5.39
N ILE A 309 9.98 48.05 -6.55
CA ILE A 309 9.50 46.71 -7.04
C ILE A 309 10.40 46.29 -8.26
N ALA A 310 10.58 45.04 -8.75
CA ALA A 310 10.72 43.67 -8.21
C ALA A 310 10.95 42.66 -9.39
N VAL A 311 11.76 41.59 -9.20
CA VAL A 311 11.86 40.37 -10.06
C VAL A 311 12.12 39.19 -9.12
N VAL A 312 11.17 38.31 -8.79
CA VAL A 312 10.52 37.24 -9.58
C VAL A 312 11.43 36.03 -9.84
N GLU A 313 11.21 35.01 -8.99
CA GLU A 313 11.28 33.55 -9.23
C GLU A 313 12.65 32.83 -9.25
N ASP A 314 12.82 31.63 -8.68
CA ASP A 314 11.96 30.78 -7.81
C ASP A 314 12.85 29.77 -7.06
N ASP A 315 12.56 29.46 -5.79
CA ASP A 315 13.34 28.47 -5.00
C ASP A 315 12.52 27.96 -3.80
N PRO A 316 12.41 26.63 -3.57
CA PRO A 316 11.98 26.14 -2.27
C PRO A 316 12.87 25.05 -1.63
N ALA A 317 13.20 25.37 -0.38
CA ALA A 317 13.25 24.48 0.79
C ALA A 317 14.51 23.64 1.07
N THR A 318 15.32 24.19 2.00
CA THR A 318 16.08 23.42 2.99
C THR A 318 15.25 23.40 4.29
N PRO A 319 15.13 22.28 5.03
CA PRO A 319 14.29 22.22 6.23
C PRO A 319 15.05 22.62 7.52
N ASP A 320 14.35 23.37 8.37
CA ASP A 320 14.89 23.95 9.60
C ASP A 320 15.14 22.97 10.75
N LYS A 321 15.97 23.44 11.69
CA LYS A 321 16.11 22.86 13.02
C LYS A 321 14.92 23.23 13.91
N ILE A 322 14.60 22.29 14.78
CA ILE A 322 13.82 22.45 16.01
C ILE A 322 14.29 23.70 16.76
N ASP A 323 13.35 24.55 17.16
CA ASP A 323 13.52 25.45 18.30
C ASP A 323 12.60 25.01 19.46
N SER A 324 12.98 25.41 20.66
CA SER A 324 12.42 24.98 21.93
C SER A 324 12.04 26.18 22.77
N THR A 325 10.96 26.05 23.56
CA THR A 325 10.50 27.05 24.56
C THR A 325 9.94 28.35 23.94
N GLU A 326 8.85 28.98 24.40
CA GLU A 326 7.97 28.80 25.57
C GLU A 326 6.50 29.02 25.17
N GLU A 327 5.56 28.25 25.74
CA GLU A 327 4.37 28.87 26.34
C GLU A 327 3.85 28.00 27.50
N SER A 328 4.40 28.26 28.67
CA SER A 328 3.69 28.00 29.92
C SER A 328 2.54 29.01 30.02
N VAL A 329 1.29 28.55 29.92
CA VAL A 329 0.12 28.92 30.76
C VAL A 329 -1.13 28.19 30.21
N ARG A 330 -1.40 26.98 30.72
CA ARG A 330 -2.77 26.53 31.09
C ARG A 330 -2.79 25.27 31.95
N ASP A 331 -2.08 25.29 33.08
CA ASP A 331 -2.45 24.44 34.22
C ASP A 331 -3.46 25.19 35.10
N GLN A 332 -4.75 25.04 34.79
CA GLN A 332 -5.88 25.12 35.73
C GLN A 332 -7.19 24.73 35.01
N GLU A 333 -8.16 24.22 35.79
CA GLU A 333 -9.47 23.70 35.36
C GLU A 333 -9.46 22.35 34.60
N SER A 334 -9.39 21.24 35.34
CA SER A 334 -10.34 20.11 35.26
C SER A 334 -9.90 18.83 36.01
N VAL A 335 -9.31 18.97 37.20
CA VAL A 335 -9.67 18.04 38.28
C VAL A 335 -10.96 18.59 38.91
N GLN A 336 -11.91 17.68 39.19
CA GLN A 336 -13.15 17.89 39.98
C GLN A 336 -14.44 18.20 39.20
N THR A 337 -15.08 17.15 38.65
CA THR A 337 -16.53 16.88 38.78
C THR A 337 -16.91 15.52 38.16
N GLY A 338 -17.83 14.79 38.82
CA GLY A 338 -18.56 13.65 38.24
C GLY A 338 -18.00 12.28 38.57
#